data_AF-A0A257G7I8-F1
#
_entry.id   AF-A0A257G7I8-F1
#
_cell.length_a   1.000
_cell.length_b   1.000
_cell.length_c   1.000
_cell.angle_alpha   90.00
_cell.angle_beta   90.00
_cell.angle_gamma   90.00
#
_symmetry.space_group_name_H-M   'P 1'
#
loop_
_entity.id
_entity.type
_entity.pdbx_description
1 polymer ?
#
loop_
_entity_poly.entity_id
_entity_poly.type
_entity_poly.pdbx_seq_one_letter_code
_entity_poly.pdbx_strand_id
1 'polypeptide(L)' 'MIGCLGHTLLERVKKTEVNSGKLAGVPSDLAERLKALEHKKRELRQASEILRKASAYFAQPELDRPFKR' A
#
# COMPACT_ATOMS: atom_id res chain seq x y z
N MET A 1 3.52 14.71 42.89
CA MET A 1 2.29 14.80 42.08
C MET A 1 2.63 14.39 40.66
N ILE A 2 2.04 13.30 40.16
CA ILE A 2 2.18 12.96 38.73
C ILE A 2 1.29 13.95 37.98
N GLY A 3 1.89 15.00 37.43
CA GLY A 3 1.22 16.08 36.69
C GLY A 3 0.76 15.64 35.30
N CYS A 4 0.01 14.55 35.23
CA CYS A 4 -0.62 14.10 33.99
C CYS A 4 -2.11 14.41 34.11
N LEU A 5 -2.59 15.37 33.31
CA LEU A 5 -4.01 15.63 33.12
C LEU A 5 -4.70 14.28 32.85
N GLY A 6 -5.65 13.86 33.69
CA GLY A 6 -6.21 12.50 33.66
C GLY A 6 -6.74 12.07 32.27
N HIS A 7 -7.20 13.05 31.48
CA HIS A 7 -7.59 12.85 30.08
C HIS A 7 -6.47 12.30 29.19
N THR A 8 -5.27 12.88 29.27
CA THR A 8 -4.11 12.46 28.46
C THR A 8 -3.63 11.06 28.85
N LEU A 9 -3.77 10.70 30.12
CA LEU A 9 -3.46 9.35 30.60
C LEU A 9 -4.47 8.33 30.05
N LEU A 10 -5.76 8.64 30.11
CA LEU A 10 -6.83 7.78 29.58
C LEU A 10 -6.69 7.54 28.07
N GLU A 11 -6.38 8.59 27.30
CA GLU A 11 -6.12 8.45 25.86
C GLU A 11 -4.92 7.54 25.57
N ARG A 12 -3.85 7.65 26.36
CA ARG A 12 -2.68 6.77 26.24
C ARG A 12 -3.02 5.31 26.55
N VAL A 13 -3.79 5.06 27.61
CA VAL A 13 -4.23 3.71 27.97
C VAL A 13 -5.08 3.12 26.85
N LYS A 14 -6.09 3.86 26.37
CA LYS A 14 -6.96 3.40 25.27
C LYS A 14 -6.18 3.11 23.99
N LYS A 15 -5.21 3.96 23.63
CA LYS A 15 -4.32 3.72 22.48
C LYS A 15 -3.46 2.47 22.66
N THR A 16 -3.00 2.22 23.89
CA THR A 16 -2.22 1.03 24.23
C THR A 16 -3.06 -0.25 24.16
N GLU A 17 -4.32 -0.20 24.60
CA GLU A 17 -5.26 -1.32 24.48
C GLU A 17 -5.61 -1.64 23.03
N VAL A 18 -5.81 -0.62 22.17
CA VAL A 18 -5.99 -0.81 20.72
C VAL A 18 -4.74 -1.41 20.08
N ASN A 19 -3.55 -0.88 20.42
CA ASN A 19 -2.29 -1.41 19.91
C ASN A 19 -2.00 -2.84 20.41
N SER A 20 -2.49 -3.21 21.59
CA SER A 20 -2.35 -4.56 22.16
C SER A 20 -3.41 -5.54 21.67
N GLY A 21 -4.34 -5.10 20.81
CA GLY A 21 -5.44 -5.91 20.29
C GLY A 21 -6.54 -6.24 21.31
N LYS A 22 -6.56 -5.59 22.48
CA LYS A 22 -7.62 -5.75 23.50
C LYS A 22 -8.89 -4.98 23.15
N LEU A 23 -8.75 -3.89 22.37
CA LEU A 23 -9.87 -3.10 21.87
C LEU A 23 -9.88 -3.11 20.34
N ALA A 24 -11.09 -3.11 19.77
CA ALA A 24 -11.30 -3.00 18.33
C ALA A 24 -10.74 -1.66 17.82
N GLY A 25 -9.81 -1.74 16.87
CA GLY A 25 -9.18 -0.60 16.21
C GLY A 25 -8.00 -1.07 15.36
N VAL A 26 -7.52 -0.23 14.44
CA VAL A 26 -6.33 -0.54 13.64
C VAL A 26 -5.09 -0.25 14.49
N PRO A 27 -4.28 -1.26 14.84
CA PRO A 27 -3.02 -1.02 15.55
C PRO A 27 -2.14 -0.08 14.74
N SER A 28 -1.37 0.76 15.43
CA SER A 28 -0.51 1.76 14.76
C SER A 28 0.49 1.09 13.78
N ASP A 29 0.99 -0.11 14.12
CA ASP A 29 1.84 -0.95 13.24
C ASP A 29 1.10 -1.38 11.96
N LEU A 30 -0.17 -1.78 12.08
CA LEU A 30 -0.95 -2.21 10.93
C LEU A 30 -1.26 -1.04 10.00
N ALA A 31 -1.52 0.15 10.55
CA ALA A 31 -1.72 1.37 9.77
C ALA A 31 -0.46 1.77 8.98
N GLU A 32 0.73 1.64 9.58
CA GLU A 32 2.01 1.89 8.90
C GLU A 32 2.25 0.87 7.78
N ARG A 33 2.03 -0.43 8.06
CA ARG A 33 2.15 -1.49 7.05
C ARG A 33 1.18 -1.32 5.89
N LEU A 34 -0.05 -0.89 6.17
CA LEU A 34 -1.04 -0.60 5.13
C LEU A 34 -0.58 0.53 4.21
N LYS A 35 -0.06 1.64 4.75
CA LYS A 35 0.50 2.73 3.93
C LYS A 35 1.68 2.26 3.07
N ALA A 36 2.59 1.47 3.65
CA ALA A 36 3.71 0.89 2.91
C ALA A 36 3.25 -0.05 1.80
N LEU A 37 2.22 -0.86 2.05
CA LEU A 37 1.63 -1.75 1.06
C LEU A 37 0.91 -0.99 -0.05
N GLU A 38 0.16 0.07 0.28
CA GLU A 38 -0.50 0.92 -0.72
C GLU A 38 0.50 1.59 -1.65
N HIS A 39 1.63 2.07 -1.10
CA HIS A 39 2.70 2.64 -1.91
C HIS A 39 3.29 1.59 -2.86
N LYS A 40 3.68 0.41 -2.35
CA LYS A 40 4.18 -0.70 -3.18
C LYS A 40 3.20 -1.14 -4.26
N LYS A 41 1.89 -1.12 -3.96
CA LYS A 41 0.84 -1.47 -4.93
C LYS A 41 0.77 -0.49 -6.10
N ARG A 42 1.05 0.80 -5.87
CA ARG A 42 1.12 1.81 -6.94
C ARG A 42 2.32 1.57 -7.85
N GLU A 43 3.48 1.34 -7.25
CA GLU A 43 4.72 1.02 -7.99
C GLU A 43 4.54 -0.24 -8.84
N LEU A 44 3.97 -1.30 -8.26
CA LEU A 44 3.66 -2.55 -8.97
C LEU A 44 2.70 -2.33 -10.13
N ARG A 45 1.67 -1.50 -9.97
CA ARG A 45 0.74 -1.17 -11.06
C ARG A 45 1.46 -0.43 -12.18
N GLN A 46 2.30 0.53 -11.86
CA GLN A 46 3.07 1.27 -12.85
C GLN A 46 4.03 0.36 -13.63
N ALA A 47 4.75 -0.52 -12.93
CA ALA A 47 5.60 -1.53 -13.56
C ALA A 47 4.79 -2.48 -14.45
N SER A 48 3.63 -2.97 -13.98
CA SER A 48 2.77 -3.86 -14.76
C SER A 48 2.24 -3.20 -16.03
N GLU A 49 1.95 -1.89 -16.00
CA GLU A 49 1.52 -1.12 -17.17
C GLU A 49 2.65 -0.97 -18.20
N ILE A 50 3.88 -0.72 -17.75
CA ILE A 50 5.06 -0.68 -18.63
C ILE A 50 5.26 -2.03 -19.30
N LEU A 51 5.21 -3.12 -18.52
CA LEU A 51 5.36 -4.48 -19.05
C LEU A 51 4.23 -4.84 -20.02
N ARG A 52 2.99 -4.41 -19.75
CA ARG A 52 1.86 -4.61 -20.65
C ARG A 52 2.06 -3.87 -21.97
N LYS A 53 2.51 -2.61 -21.93
CA LYS A 53 2.81 -1.81 -23.13
C LYS A 53 3.96 -2.39 -23.93
N ALA A 54 5.03 -2.80 -23.25
CA ALA A 54 6.16 -3.46 -23.89
C ALA A 54 5.73 -4.78 -24.54
N SER A 55 4.98 -5.62 -23.82
CA SER A 55 4.43 -6.87 -24.35
C SER A 55 3.56 -6.64 -25.58
N ALA A 56 2.68 -5.63 -25.56
CA ALA A 56 1.88 -5.27 -26.73
C ALA A 56 2.74 -4.82 -27.92
N TYR A 57 3.78 -4.03 -27.68
CA TYR A 57 4.72 -3.60 -28.72
C TYR A 57 5.49 -4.78 -29.32
N PHE A 58 5.98 -5.69 -28.48
CA PHE A 58 6.74 -6.87 -28.92
C PHE A 58 5.86 -7.99 -29.50
N ALA A 59 4.58 -8.04 -29.14
CA ALA A 59 3.58 -8.92 -29.75
C ALA A 59 3.07 -8.38 -31.10
N GLN A 60 3.50 -7.19 -31.54
CA GLN A 60 3.30 -6.68 -32.89
C GLN A 60 4.53 -6.91 -33.79
N PRO A 61 4.76 -8.16 -34.25
CA PRO A 61 5.35 -8.39 -35.56
C PRO A 61 4.32 -9.08 -36.46
N GLU A 62 4.32 -8.74 -37.76
CA GLU A 62 3.67 -9.45 -38.89
C GLU A 62 2.37 -8.90 -39.55
N LEU A 63 1.93 -7.65 -39.32
CA LEU A 63 0.84 -7.07 -40.16
C LEU A 63 1.24 -5.90 -41.09
N ASP A 64 2.45 -5.34 -40.95
CA ASP A 64 2.97 -4.28 -41.84
C ASP A 64 4.28 -4.68 -42.54
N ARG A 65 4.37 -5.94 -42.97
CA ARG A 65 5.29 -6.28 -44.07
C ARG A 65 4.41 -6.53 -45.28
N PRO A 66 4.38 -5.64 -46.30
CA PRO A 66 3.81 -6.04 -47.57
C PRO A 66 4.60 -7.27 -48.01
N PHE A 67 3.91 -8.42 -48.01
CA PHE A 67 4.43 -9.67 -48.52
C PHE A 67 4.79 -9.42 -49.98
N LYS A 68 6.08 -9.17 -50.23
CA LYS A 68 6.57 -8.88 -51.57
C LYS A 68 6.40 -10.18 -52.37
N ARG A 69 5.56 -10.11 -53.42
CA ARG A 69 5.43 -11.14 -54.46
C ARG A 69 6.79 -11.51 -55.03
#